data_AF-A0A2U9NV16-F1
#
_entry.id   AF-A0A2U9NV16-F1
#
_cell.length_a   1.000
_cell.length_b   1.000
_cell.length_c   1.000
_cell.angle_alpha   90.00
_cell.angle_beta   90.00
_cell.angle_gamma   90.00
#
_symmetry.space_group_name_H-M   'P 1'
#
loop_
_entity.id
_entity.type
_entity.pdbx_description
1 polymer ?
#
loop_
_entity_poly.entity_id
_entity_poly.type
_entity_poly.pdbx_seq_one_letter_code
_entity_poly.pdbx_strand_id
1 'polypeptide(L)'
;MTAPSLEDFLLLSVDLTAFEETDLLGTGMAEGYLEKVRAACGDGIVAALLDAHRAARADAAAENGNQTRTPLEGEAFDRALRHRVFSDDRLGPVARNIIKLWYAGMWYALPPEWIDRYGAHAAVGTSTVTAASYQEGLLWRAIGANPPGAKAPGYGSWARPPRIADRYLKGARR
;
A
#
# COMPACT_ATOMS: atom_id res chain seq x y z
N MET A 1 1.03 16.57 19.35
CA MET A 1 0.78 15.62 18.24
C MET A 1 1.94 14.63 18.24
N THR A 2 1.68 13.36 18.45
CA THR A 2 2.71 12.30 18.44
C THR A 2 3.21 12.12 17.01
N ALA A 3 4.53 11.98 16.83
CA ALA A 3 5.09 11.71 15.50
C ALA A 3 4.52 10.39 14.94
N PRO A 4 4.22 10.31 13.63
CA PRO A 4 3.72 9.08 13.03
C PRO A 4 4.75 7.95 13.17
N SER A 5 4.31 6.81 13.70
CA SER A 5 5.18 5.66 13.96
C SER A 5 5.36 4.79 12.70
N LEU A 6 6.53 4.15 12.56
CA LEU A 6 6.78 3.18 11.50
C LEU A 6 5.87 1.96 11.61
N GLU A 7 5.59 1.52 12.84
CA GLU A 7 4.71 0.39 13.14
C GLU A 7 3.28 0.63 12.65
N ASP A 8 2.69 1.80 12.97
CA ASP A 8 1.37 2.18 12.46
C ASP A 8 1.35 2.25 10.92
N PHE A 9 2.43 2.78 10.31
CA PHE A 9 2.54 2.86 8.86
C PHE A 9 2.62 1.50 8.19
N LEU A 10 3.37 0.56 8.77
CA LEU A 10 3.43 -0.83 8.30
C LEU A 10 2.06 -1.50 8.43
N LEU A 11 1.38 -1.31 9.55
CA LEU A 11 0.06 -1.85 9.79
C LEU A 11 -0.97 -1.37 8.76
N LEU A 12 -0.98 -0.07 8.47
CA LEU A 12 -1.76 0.49 7.36
C LEU A 12 -1.36 -0.14 6.02
N SER A 13 -0.06 -0.26 5.76
CA SER A 13 0.46 -0.76 4.49
C SER A 13 0.09 -2.23 4.23
N VAL A 14 0.07 -3.07 5.28
CA VAL A 14 -0.41 -4.46 5.20
C VAL A 14 -1.85 -4.49 4.68
N ASP A 15 -2.73 -3.69 5.28
CA ASP A 15 -4.14 -3.65 4.87
C ASP A 15 -4.33 -3.07 3.46
N LEU A 16 -3.56 -2.04 3.10
CA LEU A 16 -3.66 -1.41 1.78
C LEU A 16 -3.13 -2.29 0.65
N THR A 17 -2.21 -3.20 0.95
CA THR A 17 -1.51 -4.00 -0.07
C THR A 17 -1.89 -5.47 -0.09
N ALA A 18 -2.47 -5.98 1.01
CA ALA A 18 -2.71 -7.40 1.28
C ALA A 18 -1.43 -8.26 1.29
N PHE A 19 -0.26 -7.64 1.50
CA PHE A 19 1.00 -8.32 1.76
C PHE A 19 1.28 -8.36 3.26
N GLU A 20 1.95 -9.41 3.71
CA GLU A 20 2.32 -9.57 5.12
C GLU A 20 3.35 -8.52 5.54
N GLU A 21 3.40 -8.21 6.84
CA GLU A 21 4.38 -7.24 7.37
C GLU A 21 5.83 -7.65 7.05
N THR A 22 6.12 -8.95 7.14
CA THR A 22 7.44 -9.50 6.81
C THR A 22 7.79 -9.31 5.33
N ASP A 23 6.80 -9.32 4.44
CA ASP A 23 7.01 -9.06 3.01
C ASP A 23 7.35 -7.60 2.78
N LEU A 24 6.66 -6.69 3.46
CA LEU A 24 6.89 -5.25 3.37
C LEU A 24 8.26 -4.87 3.95
N LEU A 25 8.61 -5.40 5.12
CA LEU A 25 9.92 -5.19 5.75
C LEU A 25 11.05 -5.78 4.88
N GLY A 26 10.82 -6.94 4.26
CA GLY A 26 11.79 -7.60 3.38
C GLY A 26 12.18 -6.77 2.16
N THR A 27 11.39 -5.78 1.77
CA THR A 27 11.76 -4.82 0.70
C THR A 27 12.86 -3.84 1.12
N GLY A 28 13.05 -3.60 2.42
CA GLY A 28 13.90 -2.53 2.93
C GLY A 28 13.40 -1.11 2.63
N MET A 29 12.18 -0.95 2.10
CA MET A 29 11.65 0.35 1.65
C MET A 29 10.76 1.06 2.68
N ALA A 30 10.36 0.39 3.77
CA ALA A 30 9.35 0.88 4.70
C ALA A 30 9.66 2.28 5.28
N GLU A 31 10.86 2.48 5.81
CA GLU A 31 11.30 3.77 6.39
C GLU A 31 11.33 4.87 5.32
N GLY A 32 11.97 4.61 4.18
CA GLY A 32 12.07 5.57 3.08
C GLY A 32 10.69 5.93 2.50
N TYR A 33 9.75 5.00 2.50
CA TYR A 33 8.37 5.27 2.10
C TYR A 33 7.62 6.12 3.11
N LEU A 34 7.75 5.84 4.41
CA LEU A 34 7.18 6.70 5.45
C LEU A 34 7.76 8.12 5.36
N GLU A 35 9.07 8.26 5.25
CA GLU A 35 9.74 9.56 5.09
C GLU A 35 9.25 10.30 3.84
N LYS A 36 9.10 9.59 2.70
CA LYS A 36 8.57 10.18 1.47
C LYS A 36 7.15 10.73 1.67
N VAL A 37 6.27 9.96 2.30
CA VAL A 37 4.88 10.38 2.54
C VAL A 37 4.84 11.57 3.48
N ARG A 38 5.63 11.56 4.57
CA ARG A 38 5.77 12.68 5.51
C ARG A 38 6.30 13.94 4.83
N ALA A 39 7.31 13.83 3.97
CA ALA A 39 7.85 14.95 3.21
C ALA A 39 6.87 15.50 2.17
N ALA A 40 5.97 14.68 1.64
CA ALA A 40 5.00 15.08 0.62
C ALA A 40 3.71 15.66 1.19
N CYS A 41 3.27 15.22 2.38
CA CYS A 41 1.96 15.58 2.94
C CYS A 41 2.05 16.28 4.32
N GLY A 42 3.22 16.29 4.94
CA GLY A 42 3.41 16.76 6.31
C GLY A 42 2.91 15.77 7.37
N ASP A 43 3.50 15.87 8.57
CA ASP A 43 3.24 14.94 9.68
C ASP A 43 1.77 14.96 10.15
N GLY A 44 1.09 16.10 10.04
CA GLY A 44 -0.32 16.22 10.45
C GLY A 44 -1.27 15.38 9.60
N ILE A 45 -1.05 15.33 8.28
CA ILE A 45 -1.89 14.52 7.38
C ILE A 45 -1.57 13.05 7.54
N VAL A 46 -0.29 12.70 7.71
CA VAL A 46 0.12 11.31 7.98
C VAL A 46 -0.47 10.81 9.29
N ALA A 47 -0.37 11.58 10.38
CA ALA A 47 -0.99 11.23 11.65
C ALA A 47 -2.50 11.04 11.52
N ALA A 48 -3.20 11.96 10.83
CA ALA A 48 -4.64 11.84 10.60
C ALA A 48 -5.04 10.62 9.77
N LEU A 49 -4.21 10.22 8.79
CA LEU A 49 -4.41 9.01 8.01
C LEU A 49 -4.29 7.75 8.89
N LEU A 50 -3.26 7.68 9.73
CA LEU A 50 -3.04 6.56 10.64
C LEU A 50 -4.14 6.48 11.71
N ASP A 51 -4.59 7.63 12.22
CA ASP A 51 -5.73 7.70 13.15
C ASP A 51 -7.04 7.22 12.49
N ALA A 52 -7.31 7.63 11.25
CA ALA A 52 -8.49 7.18 10.51
C ALA A 52 -8.47 5.67 10.25
N HIS A 53 -7.29 5.11 9.98
CA HIS A 53 -7.10 3.66 9.83
C HIS A 53 -7.31 2.90 11.14
N ARG A 54 -6.75 3.36 12.26
CA ARG A 54 -7.00 2.79 13.58
C ARG A 54 -8.49 2.83 13.95
N ALA A 55 -9.16 3.94 13.67
CA ALA A 55 -10.59 4.07 13.88
C ALA A 55 -11.41 3.11 13.00
N ALA A 56 -11.01 2.90 11.74
CA ALA A 56 -11.68 1.93 10.86
C ALA A 56 -11.56 0.49 11.39
N ARG A 57 -10.40 0.12 11.92
CA ARG A 57 -10.21 -1.19 12.58
C ARG A 57 -11.04 -1.32 13.86
N ALA A 58 -11.12 -0.26 14.66
CA ALA A 58 -11.92 -0.24 15.88
C ALA A 58 -13.42 -0.39 15.59
N ASP A 59 -13.95 0.32 14.59
CA ASP A 59 -15.35 0.19 14.15
C ASP A 59 -15.66 -1.25 13.71
N ALA A 60 -14.80 -1.83 12.88
CA ALA A 60 -14.96 -3.20 12.42
C ALA A 60 -14.94 -4.20 13.59
N ALA A 61 -14.03 -4.01 14.55
CA ALA A 61 -13.98 -4.85 15.75
C ALA A 61 -15.22 -4.72 16.63
N ALA A 62 -15.80 -3.52 16.73
CA ALA A 62 -17.02 -3.26 17.49
C ALA A 62 -18.27 -3.87 16.82
N GLU A 63 -18.35 -3.86 15.49
CA GLU A 63 -19.42 -4.51 14.72
C GLU A 63 -19.40 -6.05 14.86
N ASN A 64 -18.21 -6.64 15.05
CA ASN A 64 -18.00 -8.09 15.01
C ASN A 64 -18.11 -8.82 16.36
N GLY A 65 -18.41 -8.11 17.46
CA GLY A 65 -18.60 -8.62 18.84
C GLY A 65 -18.16 -10.08 19.13
N ASN A 66 -16.98 -10.28 19.72
CA ASN A 66 -16.43 -11.56 20.25
C ASN A 66 -16.69 -12.85 19.44
N GLN A 67 -16.92 -12.78 18.14
CA GLN A 67 -17.16 -13.93 17.28
C GLN A 67 -15.94 -14.22 16.38
N THR A 68 -15.73 -15.50 16.11
CA THR A 68 -14.59 -16.08 15.38
C THR A 68 -14.43 -15.46 13.98
N ARG A 69 -13.16 -15.24 13.58
CA ARG A 69 -12.69 -14.73 12.29
C ARG A 69 -13.50 -15.26 11.09
N THR A 70 -14.56 -14.54 10.69
CA THR A 70 -15.42 -14.90 9.56
C THR A 70 -15.13 -14.02 8.33
N PRO A 71 -15.47 -14.44 7.10
CA PRO A 71 -15.34 -13.59 5.91
C PRO A 71 -16.02 -12.21 6.03
N LEU A 72 -17.03 -12.09 6.89
CA LEU A 72 -17.75 -10.85 7.19
C LEU A 72 -16.87 -9.80 7.88
N GLU A 73 -15.82 -10.20 8.61
CA GLU A 73 -14.91 -9.25 9.26
C GLU A 73 -14.11 -8.43 8.22
N GLY A 74 -13.74 -9.07 7.12
CA GLY A 74 -13.11 -8.41 5.98
C GLY A 74 -14.04 -7.40 5.34
N GLU A 75 -15.34 -7.71 5.21
CA GLU A 75 -16.32 -6.79 4.61
C GLU A 75 -16.62 -5.56 5.49
N ALA A 76 -16.71 -5.75 6.81
CA ALA A 76 -16.91 -4.65 7.76
C ALA A 76 -15.73 -3.69 7.76
N PHE A 77 -14.50 -4.23 7.83
CA PHE A 77 -13.30 -3.44 7.76
C PHE A 77 -13.14 -2.74 6.40
N ASP A 78 -13.39 -3.43 5.28
CA ASP A 78 -13.38 -2.83 3.94
C ASP A 78 -14.32 -1.64 3.84
N ARG A 79 -15.54 -1.76 4.36
CA ARG A 79 -16.52 -0.68 4.39
C ARG A 79 -16.05 0.49 5.23
N ALA A 80 -15.52 0.24 6.43
CA ALA A 80 -14.99 1.27 7.31
C ALA A 80 -13.79 2.00 6.68
N LEU A 81 -12.87 1.26 6.05
CA LEU A 81 -11.70 1.81 5.37
C LEU A 81 -12.10 2.64 4.14
N ARG A 82 -13.06 2.16 3.34
CA ARG A 82 -13.64 2.93 2.22
C ARG A 82 -14.20 4.25 2.71
N HIS A 83 -15.02 4.23 3.75
CA HIS A 83 -15.69 5.41 4.27
C HIS A 83 -14.73 6.42 4.92
N ARG A 84 -13.85 5.96 5.83
CA ARG A 84 -12.99 6.84 6.64
C ARG A 84 -11.73 7.31 5.94
N VAL A 85 -11.21 6.54 4.99
CA VAL A 85 -9.93 6.83 4.33
C VAL A 85 -10.14 7.15 2.86
N PHE A 86 -10.71 6.24 2.07
CA PHE A 86 -10.73 6.41 0.61
C PHE A 86 -11.73 7.46 0.11
N SER A 87 -12.85 7.65 0.82
CA SER A 87 -13.85 8.67 0.51
C SER A 87 -13.54 10.05 1.08
N ASP A 88 -12.50 10.17 1.91
CA ASP A 88 -12.06 11.46 2.45
C ASP A 88 -11.18 12.18 1.41
N ASP A 89 -11.54 13.41 1.07
CA ASP A 89 -10.83 14.24 0.07
C ASP A 89 -9.36 14.52 0.46
N ARG A 90 -9.06 14.57 1.76
CA ARG A 90 -7.72 14.82 2.29
C ARG A 90 -6.89 13.55 2.36
N LEU A 91 -7.46 12.44 2.85
CA LEU A 91 -6.74 11.20 3.15
C LEU A 91 -6.70 10.24 1.96
N GLY A 92 -7.78 10.19 1.18
CA GLY A 92 -7.95 9.23 0.10
C GLY A 92 -6.88 9.33 -0.99
N PRO A 93 -6.53 10.53 -1.50
CA PRO A 93 -5.45 10.68 -2.47
C PRO A 93 -4.11 10.18 -1.94
N VAL A 94 -3.80 10.44 -0.66
CA VAL A 94 -2.57 10.00 0.00
C VAL A 94 -2.52 8.47 0.13
N ALA A 95 -3.61 7.85 0.62
CA ALA A 95 -3.70 6.39 0.75
C ALA A 95 -3.51 5.67 -0.60
N ARG A 96 -4.16 6.16 -1.66
CA ARG A 96 -3.96 5.63 -3.02
C ARG A 96 -2.52 5.78 -3.50
N ASN A 97 -1.84 6.85 -3.11
CA ASN A 97 -0.45 7.07 -3.48
C ASN A 97 0.50 6.16 -2.71
N ILE A 98 0.21 5.85 -1.44
CA ILE A 98 0.93 4.81 -0.68
C ILE A 98 0.82 3.45 -1.37
N ILE A 99 -0.36 3.07 -1.88
CA ILE A 99 -0.52 1.85 -2.67
C ILE A 99 0.39 1.89 -3.91
N LYS A 100 0.38 2.99 -4.67
CA LYS A 100 1.24 3.16 -5.85
C LYS A 100 2.73 3.10 -5.49
N LEU A 101 3.11 3.65 -4.34
CA LEU A 101 4.47 3.63 -3.82
C LEU A 101 4.93 2.20 -3.57
N TRP A 102 4.11 1.40 -2.87
CA TRP A 102 4.39 0.00 -2.62
C TRP A 102 4.46 -0.84 -3.90
N TYR A 103 3.48 -0.70 -4.79
CA TYR A 103 3.39 -1.55 -5.97
C TYR A 103 4.39 -1.17 -7.06
N ALA A 104 4.55 0.13 -7.34
CA ALA A 104 5.33 0.62 -8.47
C ALA A 104 6.66 1.29 -8.07
N GLY A 105 6.94 1.48 -6.78
CA GLY A 105 8.15 2.15 -6.31
C GLY A 105 8.20 3.65 -6.61
N MET A 106 7.05 4.25 -6.90
CA MET A 106 6.94 5.61 -7.40
C MET A 106 5.93 6.40 -6.58
N TRP A 107 6.33 7.60 -6.14
CA TRP A 107 5.40 8.60 -5.64
C TRP A 107 4.84 9.38 -6.81
N TYR A 108 3.53 9.53 -6.91
CA TYR A 108 2.90 10.36 -7.93
C TYR A 108 2.57 11.73 -7.34
N ALA A 109 2.63 12.79 -8.15
CA ALA A 109 2.14 14.09 -7.70
C ALA A 109 0.67 13.97 -7.23
N LEU A 110 0.36 14.61 -6.10
CA LEU A 110 -1.03 14.70 -5.63
C LEU A 110 -1.84 15.61 -6.57
N PRO A 111 -3.16 15.44 -6.64
CA PRO A 111 -4.00 16.25 -7.52
C PRO A 111 -3.85 17.76 -7.22
N PRO A 112 -3.85 18.64 -8.22
CA PRO A 112 -3.73 20.09 -8.01
C PRO A 112 -4.74 20.64 -7.00
N GLU A 113 -5.99 20.19 -7.07
CA GLU A 113 -7.05 20.59 -6.15
C GLU A 113 -6.79 20.19 -4.69
N TRP A 114 -6.03 19.11 -4.48
CA TRP A 114 -5.58 18.70 -3.16
C TRP A 114 -4.48 19.64 -2.66
N ILE A 115 -3.52 19.97 -3.53
CA ILE A 115 -2.39 20.87 -3.21
C ILE A 115 -2.92 22.27 -2.88
N ASP A 116 -3.88 22.78 -3.66
CA ASP A 116 -4.49 24.09 -3.43
C ASP A 116 -5.22 24.16 -2.08
N ARG A 117 -5.82 23.05 -1.64
CA ARG A 117 -6.62 22.99 -0.40
C ARG A 117 -5.79 22.69 0.86
N TYR A 118 -4.77 21.85 0.74
CA TYR A 118 -4.01 21.32 1.89
C TYR A 118 -2.55 21.75 1.92
N GLY A 119 -2.07 22.42 0.87
CA GLY A 119 -0.72 22.96 0.74
C GLY A 119 0.23 22.04 -0.03
N ALA A 120 1.23 22.65 -0.66
CA ALA A 120 2.38 21.96 -1.24
C ALA A 120 3.47 21.77 -0.17
N HIS A 121 4.00 20.56 -0.05
CA HIS A 121 5.20 20.25 0.74
C HIS A 121 6.37 19.87 -0.15
N ALA A 122 7.55 19.63 0.42
CA ALA A 122 8.82 19.50 -0.30
C ALA A 122 8.86 18.43 -1.41
N ALA A 123 7.94 17.46 -1.41
CA ALA A 123 7.83 16.41 -2.42
C ALA A 123 6.58 16.53 -3.32
N VAL A 124 6.36 17.70 -3.93
CA VAL A 124 5.18 18.01 -4.78
C VAL A 124 5.08 17.13 -6.03
N GLY A 125 6.20 16.72 -6.61
CA GLY A 125 6.24 16.06 -7.92
C GLY A 125 6.26 14.53 -7.90
N THR A 126 5.93 13.94 -9.05
CA THR A 126 6.13 12.51 -9.29
C THR A 126 7.62 12.18 -9.24
N SER A 127 8.02 11.25 -8.39
CA SER A 127 9.42 10.86 -8.25
C SER A 127 9.58 9.45 -7.69
N THR A 128 10.68 8.78 -8.04
CA THR A 128 11.15 7.59 -7.32
C THR A 128 11.65 7.99 -5.93
N VAL A 129 11.60 7.07 -4.96
CA VAL A 129 12.21 7.31 -3.64
C VAL A 129 13.69 6.98 -3.70
N THR A 130 14.02 5.79 -4.18
CA THR A 130 15.39 5.31 -4.41
C THR A 130 15.45 4.48 -5.69
N ALA A 131 16.66 4.17 -6.17
CA ALA A 131 16.83 3.21 -7.26
C ALA A 131 16.31 1.80 -6.92
N ALA A 132 16.36 1.43 -5.64
CA ALA A 132 15.84 0.15 -5.16
C ALA A 132 14.31 0.08 -5.19
N SER A 133 13.59 1.21 -5.14
CA SER A 133 12.12 1.24 -5.13
C SER A 133 11.50 0.51 -6.33
N TYR A 134 12.11 0.62 -7.52
CA TYR A 134 11.67 -0.13 -8.70
C TYR A 134 11.94 -1.63 -8.57
N GLN A 135 13.09 -2.02 -8.03
CA GLN A 135 13.50 -3.42 -7.90
C GLN A 135 12.70 -4.18 -6.84
N GLU A 136 12.23 -3.46 -5.82
CA GLU A 136 11.47 -3.99 -4.68
C GLU A 136 9.96 -3.71 -4.76
N GLY A 137 9.47 -3.20 -5.89
CA GLY A 137 8.04 -2.95 -6.10
C GLY A 137 7.21 -4.23 -5.98
N LEU A 138 6.13 -4.19 -5.19
CA LEU A 138 5.27 -5.35 -4.93
C LEU A 138 4.57 -5.89 -6.18
N LEU A 139 4.45 -5.07 -7.23
CA LEU A 139 3.93 -5.49 -8.53
C LEU A 139 4.59 -6.77 -9.03
N TRP A 140 5.92 -6.85 -8.96
CA TRP A 140 6.68 -7.99 -9.48
C TRP A 140 6.29 -9.29 -8.77
N ARG A 141 6.20 -9.23 -7.44
CA ARG A 141 5.78 -10.36 -6.63
C ARG A 141 4.32 -10.73 -6.87
N ALA A 142 3.43 -9.74 -6.99
CA ALA A 142 2.00 -9.95 -7.23
C ALA A 142 1.73 -10.69 -8.55
N ILE A 143 2.52 -10.43 -9.59
CA ILE A 143 2.39 -11.09 -10.90
C ILE A 143 3.32 -12.30 -11.08
N GLY A 144 4.11 -12.65 -10.05
CA GLY A 144 5.08 -13.75 -10.12
C GLY A 144 6.22 -13.53 -11.13
N ALA A 145 6.64 -12.28 -11.33
CA ALA A 145 7.71 -11.89 -12.24
C ALA A 145 8.90 -11.27 -11.50
N ASN A 146 9.98 -10.99 -12.25
CA ASN A 146 11.11 -10.22 -11.79
C ASN A 146 11.12 -8.85 -12.47
N PRO A 147 11.63 -7.78 -11.80
CA PRO A 147 11.80 -6.47 -12.41
C PRO A 147 12.67 -6.54 -13.67
N PRO A 148 12.21 -6.07 -14.84
CA PRO A 148 13.05 -5.95 -16.02
C PRO A 148 14.34 -5.18 -15.73
N GLY A 149 15.50 -5.71 -16.15
CA GLY A 149 16.81 -5.09 -15.91
C GLY A 149 17.38 -5.30 -14.50
N ALA A 150 16.69 -6.03 -13.63
CA ALA A 150 17.19 -6.41 -12.30
C ALA A 150 16.75 -7.85 -11.95
N LYS A 151 17.41 -8.48 -10.96
CA LYS A 151 17.04 -9.81 -10.43
C LYS A 151 16.70 -10.86 -11.51
N ALA A 152 17.55 -10.97 -12.55
CA ALA A 152 17.26 -11.83 -13.69
C ALA A 152 17.12 -13.30 -13.24
N PRO A 153 16.08 -14.04 -13.69
CA PRO A 153 15.85 -15.44 -13.31
C PRO A 153 16.84 -16.45 -13.94
N GLY A 154 17.89 -15.96 -14.60
CA GLY A 154 18.86 -16.77 -15.35
C GLY A 154 18.44 -17.07 -16.79
N TYR A 155 19.43 -17.46 -17.61
CA TYR A 155 19.22 -17.85 -19.01
C TYR A 155 18.28 -19.06 -19.12
N GLY A 156 17.37 -19.04 -20.10
CA GLY A 156 16.45 -20.15 -20.37
C GLY A 156 15.28 -20.26 -19.39
N SER A 157 15.14 -19.32 -18.45
CA SER A 157 13.98 -19.22 -17.55
C SER A 157 12.64 -19.07 -18.30
N TRP A 158 12.66 -18.44 -19.47
CA TRP A 158 11.52 -18.29 -20.38
C TRP A 158 11.17 -19.57 -21.16
N ALA A 159 11.98 -20.63 -21.09
CA ALA A 159 11.71 -21.85 -21.85
C ALA A 159 10.55 -22.69 -21.29
N ARG A 160 10.16 -22.45 -20.03
CA ARG A 160 9.05 -23.15 -19.37
C ARG A 160 7.85 -22.20 -19.21
N PRO A 161 6.61 -22.70 -19.38
CA PRO A 161 5.43 -21.88 -19.15
C PRO A 161 5.34 -21.43 -17.68
N PRO A 162 4.71 -20.28 -17.39
CA PRO A 162 4.50 -19.82 -16.03
C PRO A 162 3.59 -20.79 -15.27
N ARG A 163 3.88 -20.98 -13.98
CA ARG A 163 3.03 -21.78 -13.08
C ARG A 163 1.96 -20.88 -12.49
N ILE A 164 0.76 -20.95 -13.06
CA ILE A 164 -0.41 -20.23 -12.56
C ILE A 164 -1.20 -21.17 -11.65
N ALA A 165 -1.53 -20.73 -10.43
CA ALA A 165 -2.34 -21.55 -9.52
C ALA A 165 -3.74 -21.80 -10.09
N ASP A 166 -4.27 -23.01 -9.92
CA ASP A 166 -5.54 -23.45 -10.51
C ASP A 166 -6.73 -22.52 -10.21
N ARG A 167 -6.73 -21.88 -9.03
CA ARG A 167 -7.75 -20.88 -8.64
C ARG A 167 -7.88 -19.69 -9.61
N TYR A 168 -6.83 -19.41 -10.40
CA TYR A 168 -6.80 -18.34 -11.39
C TYR A 168 -7.07 -18.84 -12.82
N LEU A 169 -7.11 -20.15 -13.04
CA LEU A 169 -7.39 -20.76 -14.34
C LEU A 169 -8.90 -20.98 -14.50
N LYS A 170 -9.60 -20.02 -15.10
CA LYS A 170 -11.01 -20.22 -15.48
C LYS A 170 -11.11 -21.26 -16.60
N GLY A 171 -11.73 -22.41 -16.33
CA GLY A 171 -12.15 -23.37 -17.37
C GLY A 171 -11.09 -24.36 -17.85
N ALA A 172 -9.96 -24.54 -17.15
CA ALA A 172 -8.98 -25.58 -17.49
C ALA A 172 -9.41 -26.97 -16.98
N ARG A 173 -10.58 -27.45 -17.40
CA ARG A 173 -10.83 -28.89 -17.53
C ARG A 173 -10.61 -29.22 -19.00
N ARG A 174 -9.51 -29.91 -19.31
CA ARG A 174 -9.42 -30.74 -20.49
C ARG A 174 -9.52 -32.19 -20.05
#